data_AF-A0A9P8QMS8-F1
#
_entry.id   AF-A0A9P8QMS8-F1
#
_cell.length_a   1.000
_cell.length_b   1.000
_cell.length_c   1.000
_cell.angle_alpha   90.00
_cell.angle_beta   90.00
_cell.angle_gamma   90.00
#
_symmetry.space_group_name_H-M   'P 1'
#
loop_
_entity.id
_entity.type
_entity.pdbx_description
1 polymer ?
#
loop_
_entity_poly.entity_id
_entity_poly.type
_entity_poly.pdbx_seq_one_letter_code
_entity_poly.pdbx_strand_id
1 'polypeptide(L)'
;MGQFDWFKKIGATDEAVAVLNDQPYLFTTLLVVIVALLLQSGLLWFIHWATFKPSQKKAPKKGVNGSGGGLMSKITAGRSADNSRRAPGGS
;
A
#
# COMPACT_ATOMS: atom_id res chain seq x y z
N MET A 1 23.41 -35.36 31.08
CA MET A 1 22.37 -34.42 30.62
C MET A 1 22.94 -33.70 29.42
N GLY A 2 22.39 -33.96 28.24
CA GLY A 2 22.74 -33.24 27.01
C GLY A 2 22.29 -31.78 27.10
N GLN A 3 22.97 -30.91 26.38
CA GLN A 3 22.69 -29.47 26.33
C GLN A 3 21.23 -29.17 25.95
N PHE A 4 20.62 -30.02 25.12
CA PHE A 4 19.26 -29.86 24.63
C PHE A 4 18.22 -30.70 25.36
N ASP A 5 18.54 -31.38 26.47
CA ASP A 5 17.58 -32.24 27.20
C ASP A 5 16.38 -31.46 27.74
N TRP A 6 16.51 -30.15 27.97
CA TRP A 6 15.39 -29.30 28.37
C TRP A 6 14.36 -29.11 27.25
N PHE A 7 14.69 -29.39 25.98
CA PHE A 7 13.74 -29.33 24.87
C PHE A 7 12.61 -30.34 25.05
N LYS A 8 12.83 -31.44 25.78
CA LYS A 8 11.77 -32.38 26.16
C LYS A 8 10.67 -31.71 26.98
N LYS A 9 11.01 -30.70 27.79
CA LYS A 9 10.05 -29.94 28.61
C LYS A 9 9.12 -29.04 27.78
N ILE A 10 9.54 -28.69 26.57
CA ILE A 10 8.74 -27.92 25.60
C ILE A 10 8.12 -28.83 24.52
N GLY A 11 8.16 -30.16 24.72
CA GLY A 11 7.50 -31.14 23.85
C GLY A 11 8.34 -31.68 22.69
N ALA A 12 9.66 -31.51 22.70
CA ALA A 12 10.52 -32.13 21.68
C ALA A 12 10.60 -33.65 21.88
N THR A 13 10.61 -34.39 20.77
CA THR A 13 10.77 -35.84 20.78
C THR A 13 12.18 -36.25 21.22
N ASP A 14 12.34 -37.45 21.76
CA ASP A 14 13.64 -37.97 22.19
C ASP A 14 14.64 -38.04 21.03
N GLU A 15 14.18 -38.39 19.82
CA GLU A 15 14.98 -38.41 18.61
C GLU A 15 15.48 -37.02 18.21
N ALA A 16 14.61 -36.00 18.24
CA ALA A 16 14.99 -34.63 17.93
C ALA A 16 16.05 -34.12 18.91
N VAL A 17 15.90 -34.45 20.19
CA VAL A 17 16.87 -34.08 21.25
C VAL A 17 18.19 -34.82 21.08
N ALA A 18 18.17 -36.09 20.69
CA ALA A 18 19.37 -36.86 20.39
C ALA A 18 20.14 -36.26 19.21
N VAL A 19 19.45 -35.94 18.11
CA VAL A 19 20.07 -35.30 16.92
C VAL A 19 20.63 -33.92 17.26
N LEU A 20 19.91 -33.10 18.04
CA LEU A 20 20.39 -31.79 18.47
C LEU A 20 21.64 -31.89 19.36
N ASN A 21 21.69 -32.89 20.24
CA ASN A 21 22.85 -33.13 21.10
C ASN A 21 24.05 -33.70 20.31
N ASP A 22 23.82 -34.54 19.30
CA ASP A 22 24.86 -35.12 18.44
C ASP A 22 25.43 -34.08 17.45
N GLN A 23 24.57 -33.17 16.97
CA GLN A 23 24.92 -32.15 15.98
C GLN A 23 24.49 -30.75 16.47
N PRO A 24 25.21 -30.16 17.43
CA PRO A 24 24.84 -28.85 17.99
C PRO A 24 24.83 -27.71 16.95
N TYR A 25 25.61 -27.84 15.87
CA TYR A 25 25.62 -26.87 14.77
C TYR A 25 24.31 -26.86 13.96
N LEU A 26 23.55 -27.96 13.96
CA LEU A 26 22.26 -28.07 13.27
C LEU A 26 21.26 -27.07 13.87
N PHE A 27 21.25 -26.94 15.20
CA PHE A 27 20.41 -25.98 15.91
C PHE A 27 20.73 -24.54 15.51
N THR A 28 22.01 -24.17 15.53
CA THR A 28 22.45 -22.81 15.16
C THR A 28 22.11 -22.50 13.71
N THR A 29 22.30 -23.46 12.80
CA THR A 29 21.95 -23.31 11.39
C THR A 29 20.45 -23.06 11.22
N LEU A 30 19.61 -23.81 11.92
CA LEU A 30 18.16 -23.64 11.86
C LEU A 30 17.73 -22.25 12.34
N LEU A 31 18.33 -21.75 13.43
CA LEU A 31 18.09 -20.38 13.91
C LEU A 31 18.53 -19.32 12.90
N VAL A 32 19.71 -19.48 12.29
CA VAL A 32 20.21 -18.55 11.27
C VAL A 32 19.26 -18.49 10.07
N VAL A 33 18.77 -19.64 9.61
CA VAL A 33 17.80 -19.70 8.50
C VAL A 33 16.50 -18.98 8.87
N ILE A 34 15.96 -19.19 10.07
CA ILE A 34 14.75 -18.49 10.52
C ILE A 34 14.97 -16.98 10.56
N VAL A 35 16.08 -16.52 11.12
CA VAL A 35 16.42 -15.08 11.17
C VAL A 35 16.59 -14.51 9.76
N ALA A 36 17.27 -15.22 8.87
CA ALA A 36 17.44 -14.80 7.48
C ALA A 36 16.10 -14.69 6.74
N LEU A 37 15.19 -15.65 6.93
CA LEU A 37 13.85 -15.61 6.35
C LEU A 37 13.01 -14.45 6.90
N LEU A 38 13.11 -14.16 8.20
CA LEU A 38 12.44 -13.01 8.81
C LEU A 38 13.00 -11.68 8.28
N LEU A 39 14.32 -11.56 8.16
CA LEU A 39 14.97 -10.39 7.58
C LEU A 39 14.59 -10.19 6.12
N GLN A 40 14.58 -11.26 5.31
CA GLN A 40 14.14 -11.22 3.93
C GLN A 40 12.67 -10.81 3.84
N SER A 41 11.78 -11.43 4.62
CA SER A 41 10.35 -11.09 4.65
C SER A 41 10.13 -9.63 5.06
N GLY A 42 10.87 -9.15 6.07
CA GLY A 42 10.84 -7.76 6.51
C GLY A 42 11.36 -6.79 5.45
N LEU A 43 12.43 -7.14 4.73
CA LEU A 43 12.97 -6.34 3.64
C LEU A 43 11.99 -6.29 2.46
N LEU A 44 11.39 -7.43 2.09
CA LEU A 44 10.35 -7.50 1.06
C LEU A 44 9.15 -6.64 1.45
N TRP A 45 8.70 -6.73 2.71
CA TRP A 45 7.61 -5.90 3.24
C TRP A 45 7.97 -4.40 3.22
N PHE A 46 9.20 -4.04 3.60
CA PHE A 46 9.68 -2.66 3.58
C PHE A 46 9.71 -2.11 2.15
N ILE A 47 10.25 -2.87 1.19
CA ILE A 47 10.24 -2.49 -0.22
C ILE A 47 8.81 -2.38 -0.71
N HIS A 48 7.94 -3.33 -0.37
CA HIS A 48 6.53 -3.31 -0.74
C HIS A 48 5.85 -2.04 -0.24
N TRP A 49 6.02 -1.69 1.04
CA TRP A 49 5.50 -0.44 1.63
C TRP A 49 6.08 0.82 0.97
N ALA A 50 7.40 0.88 0.77
CA ALA A 50 8.06 2.04 0.19
C ALA A 50 7.75 2.24 -1.31
N THR A 51 7.56 1.14 -2.05
CA THR A 51 7.25 1.13 -3.49
C THR A 51 5.76 1.18 -3.79
N PHE A 52 4.88 1.04 -2.79
CA PHE A 52 3.50 1.50 -2.87
C PHE A 52 3.46 3.02 -3.00
N LYS A 53 3.82 3.47 -4.20
CA LYS A 53 3.71 4.83 -4.67
C LYS A 53 2.25 5.23 -4.47
N PRO A 54 1.96 6.41 -3.91
CA PRO A 54 0.62 6.96 -3.82
C PRO A 54 0.13 7.31 -5.22
N SER A 55 -0.18 6.31 -6.05
CA SER A 55 -0.83 6.48 -7.35
C SER A 55 -2.26 7.00 -7.21
N GLN A 56 -2.66 7.32 -5.97
CA GLN A 56 -3.90 8.00 -5.63
C GLN A 56 -3.69 9.29 -4.84
N LYS A 57 -2.50 9.93 -4.89
CA LYS A 57 -2.50 11.39 -4.79
C LYS A 57 -3.15 11.92 -6.06
N LYS A 58 -4.49 11.94 -6.06
CA LYS A 58 -5.28 12.78 -6.95
C LYS A 58 -4.55 14.12 -6.96
N ALA A 59 -4.14 14.57 -8.15
CA ALA A 59 -3.57 15.91 -8.29
C ALA A 59 -4.44 16.88 -7.47
N PRO A 60 -3.86 17.74 -6.61
CA PRO A 60 -4.67 18.80 -6.03
C PRO A 60 -5.29 19.54 -7.20
N LYS A 61 -6.63 19.53 -7.27
CA LYS A 61 -7.35 20.34 -8.26
C LYS A 61 -6.87 21.76 -8.05
N LYS A 62 -6.03 22.25 -8.95
CA LYS A 62 -5.49 23.60 -8.93
C LYS A 62 -6.69 24.55 -8.98
N GLY A 63 -6.95 25.18 -7.85
CA GLY A 63 -7.76 26.39 -7.64
C GLY A 63 -9.06 26.53 -8.44
N VAL A 64 -10.20 26.27 -7.80
CA VAL A 64 -11.37 27.14 -7.98
C VAL A 64 -11.39 28.11 -6.80
N ASN A 65 -10.44 29.05 -6.81
CA ASN A 65 -10.53 30.33 -6.12
C ASN A 65 -9.46 31.22 -6.72
N GLY A 66 -9.86 31.98 -7.73
CA GLY A 66 -8.97 32.83 -8.51
C GLY A 66 -9.61 33.25 -9.81
N SER A 67 -10.54 34.22 -9.72
CA SER A 67 -10.70 35.31 -10.69
C SER A 67 -10.26 35.03 -12.13
N GLY A 68 -11.15 34.46 -12.95
CA GLY A 68 -10.87 34.22 -14.38
C GLY A 68 -12.09 33.92 -15.24
N GLY A 69 -13.31 33.94 -14.69
CA GLY A 69 -14.55 33.61 -15.39
C GLY A 69 -15.28 34.78 -16.06
N GLY A 70 -14.65 35.96 -16.16
CA GLY A 70 -15.32 37.18 -16.63
C GLY A 70 -15.47 37.29 -18.16
N LEU A 71 -14.53 36.75 -18.93
CA LEU A 71 -14.47 37.00 -20.38
C LEU A 71 -15.27 35.97 -21.21
N MET A 72 -15.09 34.67 -20.93
CA MET A 72 -15.84 33.60 -21.63
C MET A 72 -17.34 33.58 -21.29
N SER A 73 -17.70 33.95 -20.06
CA SER A 73 -19.11 34.07 -19.65
C SER A 73 -19.81 35.26 -20.33
N LYS A 74 -19.11 36.37 -20.58
CA LYS A 74 -19.67 37.54 -21.27
C LYS A 74 -19.85 37.32 -22.78
N ILE A 75 -18.92 36.59 -23.42
CA ILE A 75 -19.02 36.27 -24.85
C ILE A 75 -20.19 35.31 -25.12
N THR A 76 -20.45 34.37 -24.19
CA THR A 76 -21.53 33.39 -24.34
C THR A 76 -22.90 33.97 -23.99
N ALA A 77 -22.99 34.79 -22.93
CA ALA A 77 -24.24 35.44 -22.54
C ALA A 77 -24.72 36.51 -23.54
N GLY A 78 -23.82 37.11 -24.32
CA GLY A 78 -24.17 38.07 -25.38
C GLY A 78 -24.83 37.47 -26.62
N ARG A 79 -24.88 36.15 -26.76
CA ARG A 79 -25.42 35.47 -27.96
C ARG A 79 -26.83 34.87 -27.79
N SER A 80 -27.42 34.96 -26.60
CA SER A 80 -28.65 34.25 -26.27
C SER A 80 -29.68 35.16 -25.56
N ALA A 81 -30.14 36.22 -26.23
CA ALA A 81 -31.14 37.13 -25.66
C ALA A 81 -32.33 37.49 -26.57
N ASP A 82 -32.45 36.98 -27.80
CA ASP A 82 -33.48 37.45 -28.75
C ASP A 82 -34.29 36.32 -29.42
N ASN A 83 -34.95 35.45 -28.65
CA ASN A 83 -35.97 34.54 -29.22
C ASN A 83 -37.31 34.52 -28.48
N SER A 84 -37.66 35.59 -27.76
CA SER A 84 -38.95 35.69 -27.05
C SER A 84 -39.77 36.95 -27.39
N ARG A 85 -39.42 37.66 -28.47
CA ARG A 85 -40.14 38.88 -28.93
C ARG A 85 -40.80 38.79 -30.30
N ARG A 86 -40.84 37.63 -30.95
CA ARG A 86 -41.48 37.46 -32.27
C ARG A 86 -42.71 36.56 -32.18
N ALA A 87 -43.78 37.08 -31.59
CA ALA A 87 -45.14 36.68 -31.99
C ALA A 87 -45.53 37.52 -33.21
N PRO A 88 -46.15 36.92 -34.24
CA PRO A 88 -47.54 37.29 -34.49
C PRO A 88 -48.42 36.07 -34.82
N GLY A 89 -49.69 36.15 -34.42
CA GLY A 89 -50.67 35.07 -34.53
C GLY A 89 -51.28 34.86 -35.93
N GLY A 90 -52.34 34.07 -35.96
CA GLY A 90 -53.25 33.91 -37.10
C GLY A 90 -53.55 32.45 -37.45
N SER A 91 -54.68 31.94 -36.97
CA SER A 91 -55.51 30.96 -37.68
C SER A 91 -56.94 31.48 -37.65
#